data_AF-A0A0T5Z989-F1
#
_entry.id   AF-A0A0T5Z989-F1
#
_cell.length_a   1.000
_cell.length_b   1.000
_cell.length_c   1.000
_cell.angle_alpha   90.00
_cell.angle_beta   90.00
_cell.angle_gamma   90.00
#
_symmetry.space_group_name_H-M   'P 1'
#
loop_
_entity.id
_entity.type
_entity.pdbx_description
1 polymer ?
#
loop_
_entity_poly.entity_id
_entity_poly.type
_entity_poly.pdbx_seq_one_letter_code
_entity_poly.pdbx_strand_id
1 'polypeptide(L)'
;MVAEPNIATGLSHGDPVAPVIFGVTLILIAALIGRYTARQLKQPSVLGELVMGVVLGNLLHFAGFELMSVLREGVGCTELSGLVMSGLSLEQAVQQLVGPEYAAGFLQVVSGPHGREYLSVAQAVDVFSRYGVIFLLFHVGLDTCVAQLQRVGGDSLRVALI
;
A
#
# COMPACT_ATOMS: atom_id res chain seq x y z
N MET A 1 -56.37 5.48 8.23
CA MET A 1 -55.32 6.47 7.98
C MET A 1 -54.17 6.17 8.94
N VAL A 2 -53.32 5.21 8.56
CA VAL A 2 -52.13 4.81 9.32
C VAL A 2 -50.96 5.36 8.52
N ALA A 3 -50.17 6.24 9.14
CA ALA A 3 -49.00 6.82 8.51
C ALA A 3 -47.91 5.75 8.37
N GLU A 4 -47.44 5.51 7.15
CA GLU A 4 -46.20 4.77 6.90
C GLU A 4 -45.02 5.58 7.46
N PRO A 5 -44.14 5.01 8.30
CA PRO A 5 -42.87 5.64 8.61
C PRO A 5 -41.98 5.54 7.36
N ASN A 6 -41.75 6.68 6.72
CA ASN A 6 -40.73 6.86 5.70
C ASN A 6 -39.34 6.66 6.34
N ILE A 7 -38.87 5.41 6.41
CA ILE A 7 -37.48 5.09 6.70
C ILE A 7 -36.68 5.23 5.41
N ALA A 8 -36.58 6.46 4.91
CA ALA A 8 -35.47 6.88 4.06
C ALA A 8 -34.32 7.35 4.96
N THR A 9 -33.82 6.46 5.82
CA THR A 9 -32.51 6.66 6.45
C THR A 9 -31.47 6.46 5.37
N GLY A 10 -30.84 7.56 4.95
CA GLY A 10 -29.81 7.59 3.92
C GLY A 10 -28.80 6.46 4.09
N LEU A 11 -28.79 5.55 3.13
CA LEU A 11 -27.70 4.63 2.87
C LEU A 11 -26.50 5.46 2.39
N SER A 12 -25.80 6.12 3.32
CA SER A 12 -24.42 6.55 3.08
C SER A 12 -23.54 5.31 3.17
N HIS A 13 -23.65 4.43 2.16
CA HIS A 13 -22.59 3.47 1.87
C HIS A 13 -21.40 4.30 1.38
N GLY A 14 -20.56 4.75 2.31
CA GLY A 14 -19.26 5.28 1.94
C GLY A 14 -18.50 4.13 1.30
N ASP A 15 -18.36 4.15 -0.01
CA ASP A 15 -17.63 3.12 -0.75
C ASP A 15 -16.19 3.09 -0.22
N PRO A 16 -15.74 2.00 0.42
CA PRO A 16 -14.39 1.93 0.98
C PRO A 16 -13.30 2.03 -0.10
N VAL A 17 -13.67 1.83 -1.37
CA VAL A 17 -12.80 1.93 -2.54
C VAL A 17 -12.65 3.39 -3.01
N ALA A 18 -13.66 4.24 -2.84
CA ALA A 18 -13.62 5.63 -3.29
C ALA A 18 -12.45 6.45 -2.68
N PRO A 19 -12.21 6.46 -1.35
CA PRO A 19 -11.09 7.19 -0.78
C PRO A 19 -9.74 6.59 -1.20
N VAL A 20 -9.69 5.27 -1.45
CA VAL A 20 -8.47 4.59 -1.93
C VAL A 20 -8.11 5.08 -3.33
N ILE A 21 -9.06 5.05 -4.27
CA ILE A 21 -8.83 5.50 -5.65
C ILE A 21 -8.47 6.99 -5.67
N PHE A 22 -9.15 7.82 -4.87
CA PHE A 22 -8.81 9.22 -4.72
C PHE A 22 -7.37 9.41 -4.23
N GLY A 23 -6.97 8.70 -3.17
CA GLY A 23 -5.61 8.74 -2.62
C GLY A 23 -4.55 8.27 -3.62
N VAL A 24 -4.77 7.13 -4.28
CA VAL A 24 -3.86 6.58 -5.29
C VAL A 24 -3.72 7.55 -6.48
N THR A 25 -4.83 8.16 -6.92
CA THR A 25 -4.81 9.14 -8.00
C THR A 25 -4.02 10.38 -7.61
N LEU A 26 -4.20 10.88 -6.38
CA LEU A 26 -3.44 12.02 -5.86
C LEU A 26 -1.94 11.71 -5.81
N ILE A 27 -1.56 10.54 -5.29
CA ILE A 27 -0.16 10.08 -5.24
C ILE A 27 0.40 9.92 -6.67
N LEU A 28 -0.39 9.38 -7.60
CA LEU A 28 0.01 9.23 -9.00
C LEU A 28 0.25 10.59 -9.67
N ILE A 29 -0.61 11.59 -9.43
CA ILE A 29 -0.43 12.95 -9.94
C ILE A 29 0.87 13.54 -9.39
N ALA A 30 1.13 13.41 -8.08
CA ALA A 30 2.38 13.88 -7.49
C ALA A 30 3.62 13.17 -8.09
N ALA A 31 3.54 11.85 -8.28
CA ALA A 31 4.60 11.07 -8.92
C ALA A 31 4.84 11.51 -10.39
N LEU A 32 3.78 11.78 -11.16
CA LEU A 32 3.87 12.28 -12.53
C LEU A 32 4.55 13.66 -12.60
N ILE A 33 4.26 14.55 -11.65
CA ILE A 33 4.95 15.84 -11.51
C ILE A 33 6.44 15.61 -11.24
N GLY A 34 6.78 14.69 -10.33
CA GLY A 34 8.16 14.30 -10.03
C GLY A 34 8.89 13.75 -11.25
N ARG A 35 8.25 12.83 -11.97
CA ARG A 35 8.75 12.25 -13.22
C ARG A 35 9.05 13.32 -14.26
N TYR A 36 8.13 14.27 -14.46
CA TYR A 36 8.32 15.36 -15.42
C TYR A 36 9.47 16.28 -15.01
N THR A 37 9.54 16.66 -13.73
CA THR A 37 10.59 17.53 -13.19
C THR A 37 11.97 16.88 -13.29
N ALA A 38 12.09 15.59 -12.96
CA ALA A 38 13.35 14.85 -13.09
C ALA A 38 13.83 14.76 -14.54
N ARG A 39 12.92 14.55 -15.50
CA ARG A 39 13.27 14.57 -16.94
C ARG A 39 13.78 15.93 -17.39
N GLN A 40 13.19 17.02 -16.89
CA GLN A 40 13.66 18.38 -17.20
C GLN A 40 15.08 18.62 -16.67
N LEU A 41 15.43 18.02 -15.54
CA LEU A 41 16.76 18.07 -14.93
C LEU A 41 17.74 17.00 -15.48
N LYS A 42 17.37 16.27 -16.54
CA LYS A 42 18.15 15.16 -17.14
C LYS A 42 18.47 14.02 -16.15
N GLN A 43 17.64 13.83 -15.14
CA GLN A 43 17.75 12.73 -14.18
C GLN A 43 16.85 11.54 -14.59
N PRO A 44 17.13 10.32 -14.10
CA PRO A 44 16.26 9.16 -14.31
C PRO A 44 14.84 9.43 -13.80
N SER A 45 13.83 9.01 -14.57
CA SER A 45 12.41 9.24 -14.24
C SER A 45 12.02 8.67 -12.87
N VAL A 46 12.53 7.49 -12.54
CA VAL A 46 12.29 6.79 -11.27
C VAL A 46 12.74 7.61 -10.06
N LEU A 47 13.85 8.37 -10.19
CA LEU A 47 14.35 9.19 -9.09
C LEU A 47 13.36 10.31 -8.75
N GLY A 48 12.74 10.93 -9.75
CA GLY A 48 11.71 11.97 -9.53
C GLY A 48 10.46 11.42 -8.87
N GLU A 49 10.01 10.23 -9.28
CA GLU A 49 8.87 9.54 -8.69
C GLU A 49 9.13 9.21 -7.20
N LEU A 50 10.32 8.68 -6.90
CA LEU A 50 10.74 8.36 -5.53
C LEU A 50 10.86 9.62 -4.66
N VAL A 51 11.51 10.67 -5.15
CA VAL A 51 11.68 11.93 -4.39
C VAL A 51 10.31 12.54 -4.07
N MET A 52 9.39 12.60 -5.04
CA MET A 52 8.04 13.10 -4.78
C MET A 52 7.28 12.21 -3.79
N GLY A 53 7.45 10.89 -3.85
CA GLY A 53 6.89 9.96 -2.87
C GLY A 53 7.41 10.23 -1.45
N VAL A 54 8.72 10.43 -1.29
CA VAL A 54 9.34 10.73 0.00
C VAL A 54 8.87 12.10 0.54
N VAL A 55 8.86 13.13 -0.32
CA VAL A 55 8.41 14.47 0.07
C VAL A 55 6.93 14.44 0.46
N LEU A 56 6.06 13.88 -0.39
CA LEU A 56 4.63 13.81 -0.11
C LEU A 56 4.34 12.97 1.15
N GLY A 57 4.99 11.81 1.29
CA GLY A 57 4.82 10.94 2.45
C GLY A 57 5.24 11.60 3.75
N ASN A 58 6.38 12.30 3.76
CA ASN A 58 6.84 13.01 4.95
C ASN A 58 5.96 14.24 5.29
N LEU A 59 5.45 14.95 4.27
CA LEU A 59 4.51 16.05 4.46
C LEU A 59 3.19 15.58 5.06
N LEU A 60 2.63 14.47 4.56
CA LEU A 60 1.40 13.89 5.10
C LEU A 60 1.59 13.35 6.53
N HIS A 61 2.76 12.79 6.83
CA HIS A 61 3.10 12.37 8.19
C HIS A 61 3.18 13.56 9.14
N PHE A 62 3.84 14.66 8.75
CA PHE A 62 3.92 15.87 9.57
C PHE A 62 2.55 16.56 9.75
N ALA A 63 1.66 16.45 8.76
CA ALA A 63 0.29 16.96 8.85
C ALA A 63 -0.62 16.12 9.79
N GLY A 64 -0.10 15.05 10.40
CA GLY A 64 -0.81 14.27 11.41
C GLY A 64 -1.86 13.32 10.85
N PHE A 65 -1.76 12.91 9.58
CA PHE A 65 -2.66 11.91 9.02
C PHE A 65 -2.32 10.52 9.60
N GLU A 66 -3.14 10.04 10.55
CA GLU A 66 -3.05 8.69 11.16
C GLU A 66 -3.13 7.54 10.12
N LEU A 67 -3.75 7.80 8.96
CA LEU A 67 -3.72 6.84 7.86
C LEU A 67 -2.29 6.60 7.34
N MET A 68 -1.44 7.63 7.36
CA MET A 68 -0.06 7.53 6.85
C MET A 68 0.83 6.75 7.82
N SER A 69 0.60 6.82 9.14
CA SER A 69 1.29 5.95 10.10
C SER A 69 0.89 4.48 9.87
N VAL A 70 -0.40 4.21 9.69
CA VAL A 70 -0.91 2.86 9.38
C VAL A 70 -0.33 2.31 8.06
N LEU A 71 -0.31 3.11 7.00
CA LEU A 71 0.24 2.70 5.70
C LEU A 71 1.78 2.55 5.73
N ARG A 72 2.48 3.39 6.49
CA ARG A 72 3.94 3.33 6.66
C ARG A 72 4.37 2.09 7.44
N GLU A 73 3.58 1.70 8.44
CA GLU A 73 3.85 0.51 9.26
C GLU A 73 3.69 -0.80 8.47
N GLY A 74 3.23 -0.72 7.21
CA GLY A 74 3.29 -1.83 6.26
C GLY A 74 2.49 -3.05 6.72
N VAL A 75 1.44 -2.83 7.51
CA VAL A 75 0.67 -3.94 8.08
C VAL A 75 -0.02 -4.67 6.94
N GLY A 76 0.48 -5.86 6.61
CA GLY A 76 -0.23 -6.79 5.75
C GLY A 76 -1.55 -7.14 6.42
N CYS A 77 -2.62 -6.39 6.14
CA CYS A 77 -3.94 -6.62 6.74
C CYS A 77 -4.41 -8.06 6.47
N THR A 78 -4.00 -8.60 5.32
CA THR A 78 -4.18 -10.01 4.94
C THR A 78 -3.42 -10.97 5.88
N GLU A 79 -2.19 -10.64 6.28
CA GLU A 79 -1.38 -11.44 7.21
C GLU A 79 -1.88 -11.31 8.65
N LEU A 80 -2.26 -10.10 9.09
CA LEU A 80 -2.92 -9.87 10.37
C LEU A 80 -4.18 -10.72 10.50
N SER A 81 -5.02 -10.72 9.45
CA SER A 81 -6.22 -11.56 9.39
C SER A 81 -5.86 -13.05 9.48
N GLY A 82 -4.80 -13.48 8.79
CA GLY A 82 -4.30 -14.85 8.87
C GLY A 82 -3.83 -15.27 10.28
N LEU A 83 -3.14 -14.38 11.00
CA LEU A 83 -2.68 -14.60 12.38
C LEU A 83 -3.85 -14.64 13.38
N VAL A 84 -4.85 -13.78 13.20
CA VAL A 84 -6.05 -13.81 14.04
C VAL A 84 -6.85 -15.10 13.78
N MET A 85 -6.97 -15.51 12.51
CA MET A 85 -7.64 -16.77 12.16
C MET A 85 -6.88 -18.02 12.61
N SER A 86 -5.57 -17.94 12.85
CA SER A 86 -4.79 -19.04 13.45
C SER A 86 -5.01 -19.17 14.97
N GLY A 87 -5.80 -18.26 15.56
CA GLY A 87 -6.21 -18.30 16.97
C GLY A 87 -5.42 -17.37 17.90
N LEU A 88 -4.51 -16.54 17.36
CA LEU A 88 -3.80 -15.52 18.15
C LEU A 88 -4.74 -14.37 18.52
N SER A 89 -4.51 -13.76 19.69
CA SER A 89 -5.21 -12.52 20.03
C SER A 89 -4.76 -11.39 19.10
N LEU A 90 -5.62 -10.39 18.88
CA LEU A 90 -5.30 -9.24 18.03
C LEU A 90 -4.01 -8.54 18.49
N GLU A 91 -3.81 -8.43 19.80
CA GLU A 91 -2.59 -7.84 20.37
C GLU A 91 -1.34 -8.66 20.02
N GLN A 92 -1.41 -9.98 20.16
CA GLN A 92 -0.30 -10.88 19.81
C GLN A 92 -0.01 -10.87 18.31
N ALA A 93 -1.06 -10.87 17.47
CA ALA A 93 -0.92 -10.79 16.02
C ALA A 93 -0.27 -9.47 15.60
N VAL A 94 -0.66 -8.34 16.19
CA VAL A 94 -0.03 -7.04 15.93
C VAL A 94 1.42 -7.04 16.40
N GLN A 95 1.73 -7.52 17.61
CA GLN A 95 3.09 -7.56 18.12
C GLN A 95 4.03 -8.40 17.25
N GLN A 96 3.53 -9.52 16.71
CA GLN A 96 4.30 -10.38 15.83
C GLN A 96 4.54 -9.76 14.45
N LEU A 97 3.58 -8.97 13.95
CA LEU A 97 3.62 -8.40 12.60
C LEU A 97 4.37 -7.06 12.54
N VAL A 98 4.15 -6.20 13.53
CA VAL A 98 4.61 -4.80 13.57
C VAL A 98 5.80 -4.61 14.53
N GLY A 99 6.06 -5.59 15.40
CA GLY A 99 7.08 -5.52 16.42
C GLY A 99 6.61 -4.80 17.70
N PRO A 100 7.28 -5.04 18.85
CA PRO A 100 6.81 -4.59 20.15
C PRO A 100 6.84 -3.06 20.33
N GLU A 101 7.75 -2.37 19.64
CA GLU A 101 7.90 -0.90 19.75
C GLU A 101 6.75 -0.13 19.09
N TYR A 102 6.19 -0.66 17.99
CA TYR A 102 5.17 0.01 17.18
C TYR A 102 3.75 -0.55 17.44
N ALA A 103 3.65 -1.72 18.07
CA ALA A 103 2.38 -2.38 18.38
C ALA A 103 1.42 -1.50 19.20
N ALA A 104 1.94 -0.77 20.19
CA ALA A 104 1.11 0.09 21.04
C ALA A 104 0.46 1.24 20.26
N GLY A 105 1.23 1.91 19.39
CA GLY A 105 0.72 2.98 18.52
C GLY A 105 -0.30 2.46 17.52
N PHE A 106 -0.02 1.31 16.90
CA PHE A 106 -0.95 0.69 15.96
C PHE A 106 -2.27 0.28 16.62
N LEU A 107 -2.21 -0.36 17.80
CA LEU A 107 -3.41 -0.75 18.55
C LEU A 107 -4.25 0.46 18.95
N GLN A 108 -3.63 1.59 19.29
CA GLN A 108 -4.34 2.83 19.60
C GLN A 108 -5.06 3.39 18.37
N VAL A 109 -4.43 3.36 17.20
CA VAL A 109 -5.04 3.82 15.94
C VAL A 109 -6.18 2.90 15.50
N VAL A 110 -5.98 1.58 15.56
CA VAL A 110 -7.00 0.59 15.19
C VAL A 110 -8.19 0.60 16.16
N SER A 111 -7.95 0.81 17.45
CA SER A 111 -9.01 0.92 18.47
C SER A 111 -9.66 2.30 18.51
N GLY A 112 -9.15 3.26 17.73
CA GLY A 112 -9.69 4.62 17.65
C GLY A 112 -11.01 4.72 16.88
N PRO A 113 -11.70 5.88 16.93
CA PRO A 113 -13.01 6.08 16.31
C PRO A 113 -13.05 5.80 14.80
N HIS A 114 -11.94 6.06 14.09
CA HIS A 114 -11.79 5.87 12.65
C HIS A 114 -10.98 4.63 12.28
N GLY A 115 -10.60 3.79 13.24
CA GLY A 115 -9.71 2.65 13.00
C GLY A 115 -10.25 1.66 11.96
N ARG A 116 -11.57 1.44 11.93
CA ARG A 116 -12.23 0.60 10.92
C ARG A 116 -12.12 1.14 9.49
N GLU A 117 -12.25 2.45 9.33
CA GLU A 117 -12.13 3.11 8.03
C GLU A 117 -10.68 3.05 7.54
N TYR A 118 -9.72 3.35 8.40
CA TYR A 118 -8.29 3.23 8.08
C TYR A 118 -7.89 1.79 7.73
N LEU A 119 -8.40 0.79 8.46
CA LEU A 119 -8.12 -0.61 8.17
C LEU A 119 -8.71 -1.03 6.81
N SER A 120 -9.89 -0.53 6.45
CA SER A 120 -10.50 -0.81 5.14
C SER A 120 -9.69 -0.21 3.98
N VAL A 121 -9.20 1.02 4.14
CA VAL A 121 -8.33 1.68 3.16
C VAL A 121 -6.98 0.95 3.07
N ALA A 122 -6.38 0.59 4.21
CA ALA A 122 -5.12 -0.14 4.26
C ALA A 122 -5.23 -1.52 3.60
N GLN A 123 -6.30 -2.27 3.86
CA GLN A 123 -6.55 -3.56 3.21
C GLN A 123 -6.69 -3.42 1.68
N ALA A 124 -7.43 -2.40 1.21
CA ALA A 124 -7.55 -2.15 -0.21
C ALA A 124 -6.18 -1.83 -0.83
N VAL A 125 -5.39 -0.95 -0.20
CA VAL A 125 -4.04 -0.59 -0.66
C VAL A 125 -3.10 -1.81 -0.66
N ASP A 126 -3.13 -2.69 0.35
CA ASP A 126 -2.35 -3.94 0.39
C ASP A 126 -2.65 -4.82 -0.83
N VAL A 127 -3.94 -5.03 -1.13
CA VAL A 127 -4.37 -5.82 -2.29
C VAL A 127 -3.92 -5.17 -3.60
N PHE A 128 -4.12 -3.86 -3.79
CA PHE A 128 -3.69 -3.16 -4.99
C PHE A 128 -2.17 -3.17 -5.17
N SER A 129 -1.40 -3.03 -4.08
CA SER A 129 0.06 -3.08 -4.09
C SER A 129 0.58 -4.43 -4.56
N ARG A 130 0.01 -5.53 -4.04
CA ARG A 130 0.34 -6.90 -4.47
C ARG A 130 0.11 -7.10 -5.96
N TYR A 131 -1.04 -6.66 -6.47
CA TYR A 131 -1.31 -6.72 -7.91
C TYR A 131 -0.33 -5.86 -8.71
N GLY A 132 -0.01 -4.65 -8.23
CA GLY A 132 0.96 -3.76 -8.88
C GLY A 132 2.35 -4.39 -9.01
N VAL A 133 2.88 -4.98 -7.93
CA VAL A 133 4.18 -5.67 -7.94
C VAL A 133 4.14 -6.88 -8.89
N ILE A 134 3.08 -7.69 -8.85
CA ILE A 134 2.92 -8.83 -9.76
C ILE A 134 2.92 -8.35 -11.22
N PHE A 135 2.17 -7.30 -11.55
CA PHE A 135 2.14 -6.74 -12.91
C PHE A 135 3.48 -6.16 -13.33
N LEU A 136 4.21 -5.48 -12.43
CA LEU A 136 5.56 -4.97 -12.72
C LEU A 136 6.54 -6.10 -13.01
N LEU A 137 6.57 -7.14 -12.17
CA LEU A 137 7.43 -8.31 -12.37
C LEU A 137 7.06 -9.06 -13.66
N PHE A 138 5.77 -9.19 -13.93
CA PHE A 138 5.28 -9.81 -15.16
C PHE A 138 5.68 -9.01 -16.40
N HIS A 139 5.51 -7.68 -16.39
CA HIS A 139 5.90 -6.82 -17.49
C HIS A 139 7.41 -6.90 -17.76
N VAL A 140 8.23 -6.82 -16.71
CA VAL A 140 9.70 -6.98 -16.84
C VAL A 140 10.05 -8.37 -17.38
N GLY A 141 9.36 -9.41 -16.91
CA GLY A 141 9.53 -10.78 -17.39
C GLY A 141 9.19 -10.95 -18.88
N LEU A 142 8.17 -10.26 -19.39
CA LEU A 142 7.80 -10.27 -20.82
C LEU A 142 8.80 -9.51 -21.69
N ASP A 143 9.37 -8.40 -21.20
CA ASP A 143 10.37 -7.62 -21.92
C ASP A 143 11.72 -8.37 -22.03
N THR A 144 12.03 -9.27 -21.07
CA THR A 144 13.23 -10.10 -21.14
C THR A 144 13.13 -11.21 -22.19
N CYS A 145 14.01 -11.18 -23.20
CA CYS A 145 14.13 -12.24 -24.18
C CYS A 145 14.71 -13.53 -23.57
N VAL A 146 13.85 -14.54 -23.38
CA VAL A 146 14.24 -15.88 -22.91
C VAL A 146 15.38 -16.47 -23.75
N ALA A 147 15.36 -16.25 -25.08
CA ALA A 147 16.41 -16.72 -25.98
C ALA A 147 17.78 -16.07 -25.73
N GLN A 148 17.83 -14.79 -25.31
CA GLN A 148 19.07 -14.12 -24.93
C GLN A 148 19.58 -14.64 -23.59
N LEU A 149 18.69 -14.88 -22.62
CA LEU A 149 19.03 -15.51 -21.34
C LEU A 149 19.64 -16.90 -21.52
N GLN A 150 19.06 -17.73 -22.40
CA GLN A 150 19.56 -19.08 -22.68
C GLN A 150 20.97 -19.09 -23.27
N ARG A 151 21.35 -18.04 -24.02
CA ARG A 151 22.67 -17.94 -24.65
C ARG A 151 23.79 -17.61 -23.65
N VAL A 152 23.49 -16.87 -22.58
CA VAL A 152 24.46 -16.46 -21.54
C VAL A 152 24.33 -17.27 -20.24
N GLY A 153 23.35 -18.17 -20.16
CA GLY A 153 23.01 -18.91 -18.94
C GLY A 153 24.13 -19.82 -18.44
N GLY A 154 24.87 -20.47 -19.35
CA GLY A 154 25.97 -21.37 -18.97
C GLY A 154 27.14 -20.65 -18.30
N ASP A 155 27.54 -19.49 -18.83
CA ASP A 155 28.64 -18.70 -18.28
C ASP A 155 28.23 -17.97 -17.00
N SER A 156 26.98 -17.48 -16.93
CA SER A 156 26.45 -16.81 -15.74
C SER A 156 26.30 -17.77 -14.55
N LEU A 157 25.88 -19.02 -14.79
CA LEU A 157 25.73 -20.03 -13.75
C LEU A 157 27.09 -20.45 -13.16
N ARG A 158 28.14 -20.49 -14.00
CA ARG A 158 29.51 -20.78 -13.54
C ARG A 158 30.02 -19.68 -12.61
N VAL A 159 29.78 -18.41 -12.92
CA VAL A 159 30.20 -17.29 -12.06
C VAL A 159 29.38 -17.24 -10.76
N ALA A 160 28.13 -17.68 -10.77
CA ALA A 160 27.29 -17.70 -9.56
C ALA A 160 27.64 -18.83 -8.57
N LEU A 161 28.30 -19.89 -9.03
CA LEU A 161 28.64 -21.08 -8.22
C LEU A 161 30.07 -21.05 -7.65
N ILE A 162 30.92 -20.16 -8.14
CA ILE A 162 32.32 -19.98 -7.71
C ILE A 162 32.40 -18.76 -6.80
#